data_AF-A0A3C1G982-F1
#
_entry.id   AF-A0A3C1G982-F1
#
_cell.length_a   1.000
_cell.length_b   1.000
_cell.length_c   1.000
_cell.angle_alpha   90.00
_cell.angle_beta   90.00
_cell.angle_gamma   90.00
#
_symmetry.space_group_name_H-M   'P 1'
#
loop_
_entity.id
_entity.type
_entity.pdbx_description
1 polymer ?
#
loop_
_entity_poly.entity_id
_entity_poly.type
_entity_poly.pdbx_seq_one_letter_code
_entity_poly.pdbx_strand_id
1 'polypeptide(L)'
;MEKIGAIDAWATLVTPEGATQWPPEFVHIFKRYKVDRRMLEGMTLETMLAEMDEADVEIAVFSAFGYGNLHVMRNETVGETVRKHPDRFIGAGTVDPRKRPMDVAREIERLVRELGIRLVRLEPYAYGGDDYTGLPPNDKRYWPVYIKCV
;
A
#
# COMPACT_ATOMS: atom_id res chain seq x y z
N MET A 1 -3.25 -18.70 -29.05
CA MET A 1 -4.21 -17.91 -28.26
C MET A 1 -3.48 -16.67 -27.80
N GLU A 2 -4.04 -15.49 -28.03
CA GLU A 2 -3.54 -14.26 -27.43
C GLU A 2 -3.73 -14.39 -25.92
N LYS A 3 -2.64 -14.27 -25.16
CA LYS A 3 -2.67 -14.39 -23.70
C LYS A 3 -3.22 -13.08 -23.15
N ILE A 4 -4.31 -13.16 -22.39
CA ILE A 4 -4.87 -12.00 -21.69
C ILE A 4 -4.25 -12.00 -20.29
N GLY A 5 -3.38 -11.03 -20.01
CA GLY A 5 -2.72 -10.92 -18.71
C GLY A 5 -3.68 -10.48 -17.61
N ALA A 6 -3.43 -10.94 -16.38
CA ALA A 6 -4.20 -10.55 -15.21
C ALA A 6 -3.76 -9.18 -14.69
N ILE A 7 -4.70 -8.44 -14.08
CA ILE A 7 -4.40 -7.27 -13.25
C ILE A 7 -4.59 -7.67 -11.79
N ASP A 8 -3.50 -7.71 -11.02
CA ASP A 8 -3.58 -7.85 -9.57
C ASP A 8 -3.99 -6.51 -8.96
N ALA A 9 -5.21 -6.45 -8.43
CA ALA A 9 -5.78 -5.25 -7.85
C ALA A 9 -5.15 -4.85 -6.51
N TRP A 10 -4.29 -5.68 -5.92
CA TRP A 10 -3.61 -5.37 -4.66
C TRP A 10 -2.33 -6.17 -4.46
N ALA A 11 -1.19 -5.47 -4.60
CA ALA A 11 0.11 -6.01 -4.22
C ALA A 11 0.90 -5.02 -3.34
N THR A 12 1.62 -5.54 -2.35
CA THR A 12 2.60 -4.77 -1.57
C THR A 12 3.89 -5.59 -1.49
N LEU A 13 5.00 -5.02 -1.94
CA LEU A 13 6.31 -5.63 -1.72
C LEU A 13 6.71 -5.44 -0.25
N VAL A 14 6.89 -6.54 0.48
CA VAL A 14 7.60 -6.52 1.75
C VAL A 14 9.07 -6.69 1.44
N THR A 15 9.88 -5.65 1.59
CA THR A 15 11.34 -5.77 1.48
C THR A 15 11.92 -6.38 2.76
N PRO A 16 13.15 -6.90 2.75
CA PRO A 16 13.80 -7.35 3.99
C PRO A 16 13.84 -6.26 5.08
N GLU A 17 14.02 -4.99 4.69
CA GLU A 17 13.90 -3.86 5.62
C GLU A 17 12.46 -3.68 6.11
N GLY A 18 11.47 -3.67 5.21
CA GLY A 18 10.05 -3.54 5.56
C GLY A 18 9.56 -4.67 6.48
N ALA A 19 10.08 -5.88 6.32
CA ALA A 19 9.76 -7.02 7.16
C ALA A 19 10.15 -6.82 8.64
N THR A 20 11.15 -5.97 8.91
CA THR A 20 11.54 -5.61 10.29
C THR A 20 10.56 -4.65 10.98
N GLN A 21 9.63 -4.06 10.22
CA GLN A 21 8.73 -3.01 10.71
C GLN A 21 7.39 -3.55 11.21
N TRP A 22 7.14 -4.86 11.10
CA TRP A 22 5.87 -5.43 11.55
C TRP A 22 5.72 -5.37 13.07
N PRO A 23 4.60 -4.84 13.60
CA PRO A 23 4.36 -4.85 15.03
C PRO A 23 3.94 -6.27 15.50
N PRO A 24 4.06 -6.58 16.80
CA PRO A 24 3.85 -7.93 17.33
C PRO A 24 2.48 -8.55 16.99
N GLU A 25 1.43 -7.73 16.94
CA GLU A 25 0.08 -8.15 16.60
C GLU A 25 -0.05 -8.62 15.14
N PHE A 26 0.64 -7.98 14.20
CA PHE A 26 0.70 -8.45 12.80
C PHE A 26 1.49 -9.76 12.71
N VAL A 27 2.63 -9.86 13.41
CA VAL A 27 3.41 -11.11 13.45
C VAL A 27 2.58 -12.27 14.03
N HIS A 28 1.75 -12.00 15.05
CA HIS A 28 0.83 -13.00 15.59
C HIS A 28 -0.19 -13.46 14.55
N ILE A 29 -0.83 -12.54 13.82
CA ILE A 29 -1.76 -12.84 12.72
C ILE A 29 -1.06 -13.69 11.65
N PHE A 30 0.12 -13.28 11.19
CA PHE A 30 0.89 -13.99 10.17
C PHE A 30 1.18 -15.43 10.56
N LYS A 31 1.63 -15.67 11.80
CA LYS A 31 1.86 -17.02 12.33
C LYS A 31 0.58 -17.84 12.40
N ARG A 32 -0.53 -17.23 12.82
CA ARG A 32 -1.84 -17.90 12.96
C ARG A 32 -2.41 -18.33 11.62
N TYR A 33 -2.33 -17.45 10.62
CA TYR A 33 -2.87 -17.71 9.27
C TYR A 33 -1.88 -18.42 8.34
N LYS A 34 -0.67 -18.73 8.83
CA LYS A 34 0.38 -19.40 8.05
C LYS A 34 0.66 -18.70 6.73
N VAL A 35 0.75 -17.37 6.78
CA VAL A 35 1.11 -16.58 5.61
C VAL A 35 2.50 -16.98 5.13
N ASP A 36 2.78 -16.70 3.86
CA ASP A 36 4.10 -16.97 3.28
C ASP A 36 5.22 -16.31 4.11
N ARG A 37 6.35 -17.01 4.25
CA ARG A 37 7.51 -16.55 5.03
C ARG A 37 8.05 -15.20 4.53
N ARG A 38 7.84 -14.87 3.26
CA ARG A 38 8.20 -13.57 2.67
C ARG A 38 7.51 -12.39 3.34
N MET A 39 6.39 -12.58 4.04
CA MET A 39 5.83 -11.53 4.90
C MET A 39 6.74 -11.20 6.08
N LEU A 40 7.51 -12.16 6.59
CA LEU A 40 8.41 -12.03 7.74
C LEU A 40 9.89 -11.84 7.35
N GLU A 41 10.28 -12.30 6.16
CA GLU A 41 11.67 -12.27 5.68
C GLU A 41 11.88 -11.21 4.58
N GLY A 42 10.80 -10.80 3.92
CA GLY A 42 10.81 -9.94 2.74
C GLY A 42 11.22 -10.66 1.46
N MET A 43 11.13 -9.94 0.34
CA MET A 43 11.62 -10.34 -0.98
C MET A 43 12.12 -9.12 -1.76
N THR A 44 12.79 -9.33 -2.90
CA THR A 44 13.22 -8.23 -3.77
C THR A 44 12.17 -7.90 -4.83
N LEU A 45 12.31 -6.73 -5.47
CA LEU A 45 11.45 -6.34 -6.57
C LEU A 45 11.62 -7.28 -7.78
N GLU A 46 12.84 -7.74 -8.03
CA GLU A 46 13.17 -8.68 -9.11
C GLU A 46 12.46 -10.01 -8.89
N THR A 47 12.44 -10.51 -7.65
CA THR A 47 11.66 -11.71 -7.30
C THR A 47 10.18 -11.49 -7.54
N MET A 48 9.62 -10.36 -7.11
CA MET A 48 8.20 -10.04 -7.34
C MET A 48 7.86 -9.99 -8.84
N LEU A 49 8.69 -9.34 -9.66
CA LEU A 49 8.49 -9.28 -11.11
C LEU A 49 8.55 -10.66 -11.77
N ALA A 50 9.51 -11.50 -11.36
CA ALA A 50 9.62 -12.87 -11.86
C ALA A 50 8.37 -13.71 -11.51
N GLU A 51 7.81 -13.54 -10.31
CA GLU A 51 6.58 -14.22 -9.90
C GLU A 51 5.35 -13.68 -10.65
N MET A 52 5.29 -12.38 -10.92
CA MET A 52 4.26 -11.81 -11.79
C MET A 52 4.31 -12.43 -13.18
N ASP A 53 5.50 -12.59 -13.76
CA ASP A 53 5.69 -13.22 -15.08
C ASP A 53 5.28 -14.69 -15.06
N GLU A 54 5.64 -15.45 -14.02
CA GLU A 54 5.26 -16.86 -13.84
C GLU A 54 3.73 -17.03 -13.70
N ALA A 55 3.09 -16.11 -12.97
CA ALA A 55 1.66 -16.12 -12.70
C ALA A 55 0.80 -15.48 -13.81
N ASP A 56 1.41 -14.98 -14.89
CA ASP A 56 0.72 -14.24 -15.98
C ASP A 56 0.02 -12.96 -15.49
N VAL A 57 0.58 -12.31 -14.47
CA VAL A 57 0.16 -11.01 -13.96
C VAL A 57 0.89 -9.91 -14.73
N GLU A 58 0.15 -9.24 -15.60
CA GLU A 58 0.68 -8.19 -16.47
C GLU A 58 0.90 -6.90 -15.68
N ILE A 59 -0.10 -6.50 -14.89
CA ILE A 59 -0.10 -5.27 -14.09
C ILE A 59 -0.43 -5.59 -12.63
N ALA A 60 0.27 -4.96 -11.69
CA ALA A 60 -0.11 -4.99 -10.27
C ALA A 60 -0.34 -3.58 -9.71
N VAL A 61 -1.37 -3.42 -8.87
CA VAL A 61 -1.60 -2.19 -8.10
C VAL A 61 -0.66 -2.18 -6.89
N PHE A 62 0.47 -1.51 -7.06
CA PHE A 62 1.58 -1.48 -6.12
C PHE A 62 1.31 -0.50 -4.98
N SER A 63 1.06 -1.07 -3.80
CA SER A 63 0.47 -0.37 -2.67
C SER A 63 1.47 -0.09 -1.57
N ALA A 64 1.48 1.16 -1.11
CA ALA A 64 2.09 1.54 0.15
C ALA A 64 1.37 0.85 1.32
N PHE A 65 2.06 0.72 2.45
CA PHE A 65 1.48 0.22 3.68
C PHE A 65 2.10 0.93 4.88
N GLY A 66 1.25 1.58 5.66
CA GLY A 66 1.58 2.20 6.93
C GLY A 66 0.58 1.84 8.01
N TYR A 67 1.07 1.72 9.25
CA TYR A 67 0.25 1.43 10.41
C TYR A 67 0.79 2.22 11.62
N GLY A 68 -0.02 3.15 12.15
CA GLY A 68 0.45 4.09 13.16
C GLY A 68 1.62 4.95 12.64
N ASN A 69 2.76 4.90 13.32
CA ASN A 69 4.01 5.57 12.90
C ASN A 69 4.94 4.66 12.06
N LEU A 70 4.55 3.41 11.80
CA LEU A 70 5.35 2.43 11.08
C LEU A 70 5.02 2.44 9.59
N HIS A 71 6.02 2.16 8.76
CA HIS A 71 5.88 2.04 7.32
C HIS A 71 6.62 0.80 6.83
N VAL A 72 5.88 -0.20 6.35
CA VAL A 72 6.46 -1.38 5.69
C VAL A 72 6.81 -1.05 4.24
N MET A 73 5.97 -0.24 3.59
CA MET A 73 6.20 0.26 2.25
C MET A 73 5.79 1.74 2.18
N ARG A 74 6.74 2.61 1.83
CA ARG A 74 6.55 4.07 1.79
C ARG A 74 5.98 4.54 0.45
N ASN A 75 5.26 5.66 0.46
CA ASN A 75 4.73 6.29 -0.75
C ASN A 75 5.85 6.64 -1.75
N GLU A 76 6.99 7.12 -1.26
CA GLU A 76 8.15 7.48 -2.09
C GLU A 76 8.67 6.26 -2.85
N THR A 77 8.83 5.13 -2.15
CA THR A 77 9.28 3.87 -2.74
C THR A 77 8.29 3.36 -3.77
N VAL A 78 6.97 3.50 -3.53
CA VAL A 78 5.94 3.18 -4.52
C VAL A 78 6.09 4.03 -5.78
N GLY A 79 6.20 5.35 -5.62
CA GLY A 79 6.38 6.27 -6.76
C GLY A 79 7.66 6.00 -7.55
N GLU A 80 8.76 5.69 -6.87
CA GLU A 80 10.01 5.29 -7.52
C GLU A 80 9.88 3.98 -8.30
N THR A 81 9.25 2.95 -7.72
CA THR A 81 9.02 1.66 -8.40
C THR A 81 8.15 1.82 -9.63
N VAL A 82 7.03 2.56 -9.51
CA VAL A 82 6.13 2.83 -10.64
C VAL A 82 6.86 3.60 -11.74
N ARG A 83 7.73 4.56 -11.40
CA ARG A 83 8.52 5.30 -12.39
C ARG A 83 9.52 4.40 -13.13
N LYS A 84 10.09 3.41 -12.45
CA LYS A 84 11.06 2.45 -13.04
C LYS A 84 10.39 1.38 -13.89
N HIS A 85 9.17 0.97 -13.54
CA HIS A 85 8.41 -0.09 -14.22
C HIS A 85 6.95 0.34 -14.49
N PRO A 86 6.73 1.41 -15.27
CA PRO A 86 5.39 2.02 -15.46
C PRO A 86 4.43 1.15 -16.26
N ASP A 87 4.96 0.18 -17.01
CA ASP A 87 4.23 -0.85 -17.76
C ASP A 87 3.76 -2.02 -16.87
N ARG A 88 4.35 -2.17 -15.68
CA ARG A 88 4.06 -3.29 -14.76
C ARG A 88 3.27 -2.88 -13.52
N PHE A 89 3.34 -1.61 -13.12
CA PHE A 89 2.74 -1.16 -11.86
C PHE A 89 1.88 0.09 -12.00
N ILE A 90 0.78 0.08 -11.24
CA ILE A 90 -0.01 1.27 -10.95
C ILE A 90 0.14 1.59 -9.46
N GLY A 91 0.60 2.80 -9.14
CA GLY A 91 0.86 3.19 -7.75
C GLY A 91 -0.39 3.48 -6.94
N ALA A 92 -0.49 2.85 -5.76
CA ALA A 92 -1.46 3.16 -4.71
C ALA A 92 -0.73 3.67 -3.45
N GLY A 93 -0.92 4.95 -3.13
CA GLY A 93 -0.35 5.56 -1.93
C GLY A 93 -1.31 5.46 -0.74
N THR A 94 -0.83 5.84 0.44
CA THR A 94 -1.64 5.92 1.66
C THR A 94 -1.45 7.27 2.35
N VAL A 95 -2.45 7.70 3.11
CA VAL A 95 -2.41 8.91 3.93
C VAL A 95 -3.03 8.62 5.30
N ASP A 96 -2.69 9.41 6.32
CA ASP A 96 -3.34 9.31 7.63
C ASP A 96 -4.52 10.30 7.71
N PRO A 97 -5.78 9.84 7.64
CA PRO A 97 -6.97 10.70 7.67
C PRO A 97 -7.19 11.37 9.04
N ARG A 98 -6.44 10.99 10.08
CA ARG A 98 -6.49 11.65 11.41
C ARG A 98 -5.74 12.98 11.44
N LYS A 99 -4.87 13.23 10.46
CA LYS A 99 -4.14 14.51 10.34
C LYS A 99 -5.11 15.66 10.04
N ARG A 100 -4.61 16.90 10.13
CA ARG A 100 -5.41 18.08 9.82
C ARG A 100 -5.93 17.98 8.37
N PRO A 101 -7.22 18.28 8.10
CA PRO A 101 -7.84 18.08 6.79
C PRO A 101 -7.04 18.62 5.59
N MET A 102 -6.49 19.83 5.72
CA MET A 102 -5.71 20.43 4.64
C MET A 102 -4.33 19.78 4.43
N ASP A 103 -3.76 19.15 5.45
CA ASP A 103 -2.50 18.45 5.33
C ASP A 103 -2.70 17.11 4.61
N VAL A 104 -3.83 16.43 4.88
CA VAL A 104 -4.26 15.23 4.12
C VAL A 104 -4.49 15.57 2.65
N ALA A 105 -5.21 16.65 2.36
CA ALA A 105 -5.51 17.05 0.99
C ALA A 105 -4.23 17.42 0.19
N ARG A 106 -3.27 18.11 0.83
CA ARG A 106 -1.97 18.43 0.22
C ARG A 106 -1.13 17.18 0.00
N GLU A 107 -1.14 16.24 0.93
CA GLU A 107 -0.41 14.99 0.76
C GLU A 107 -0.94 14.22 -0.46
N ILE A 108 -2.26 14.09 -0.61
CA ILE A 108 -2.84 13.43 -1.80
C ILE A 108 -2.43 14.15 -3.09
N GLU A 109 -2.42 15.48 -3.09
CA GLU A 109 -1.94 16.25 -4.23
C GLU A 109 -0.45 15.99 -4.53
N ARG A 110 0.39 15.86 -3.50
CA ARG A 110 1.79 15.47 -3.63
C ARG A 110 1.94 14.07 -4.22
N LEU A 111 1.16 13.08 -3.73
CA LEU A 111 1.17 11.71 -4.25
C LEU A 111 0.91 11.69 -5.76
N VAL A 112 -0.08 12.45 -6.22
CA VAL A 112 -0.43 12.51 -7.65
C VAL A 112 0.61 13.28 -8.46
N ARG A 113 0.97 14.49 -8.03
CA ARG A 113 1.79 15.41 -8.84
C ARG A 113 3.28 15.08 -8.84
N GLU A 114 3.80 14.59 -7.72
CA GLU A 114 5.24 14.39 -7.54
C GLU A 114 5.63 12.91 -7.65
N LEU A 115 4.78 12.00 -7.15
CA LEU A 115 5.07 10.57 -7.13
C LEU A 115 4.40 9.78 -8.26
N GLY A 116 3.49 10.40 -9.02
CA GLY A 116 2.78 9.74 -10.13
C GLY A 116 1.77 8.68 -9.66
N ILE A 117 1.41 8.68 -8.37
CA ILE A 117 0.45 7.74 -7.78
C ILE A 117 -0.96 8.06 -8.27
N ARG A 118 -1.76 7.02 -8.51
CA ARG A 118 -3.12 7.15 -9.09
C ARG A 118 -4.23 6.70 -8.14
N LEU A 119 -3.89 5.96 -7.09
CA LEU A 119 -4.86 5.45 -6.12
C LEU A 119 -4.46 5.84 -4.70
N VAL A 120 -5.47 5.99 -3.84
CA VAL A 120 -5.27 6.09 -2.38
C VAL A 120 -5.88 4.85 -1.73
N ARG A 121 -5.06 4.11 -0.99
CA ARG A 121 -5.45 2.96 -0.19
C ARG A 121 -5.42 3.34 1.29
N LEU A 122 -6.45 2.93 2.01
CA LEU A 122 -6.63 3.21 3.42
C LEU A 122 -7.01 1.94 4.17
N GLU A 123 -6.57 1.85 5.43
CA GLU A 123 -6.88 0.78 6.36
C GLU A 123 -7.76 1.33 7.49
N PRO A 124 -9.09 1.33 7.36
CA PRO A 124 -9.97 1.99 8.34
C PRO A 124 -9.79 1.52 9.79
N TYR A 125 -9.41 0.25 9.96
CA TYR A 125 -9.10 -0.34 11.26
C TYR A 125 -7.91 0.35 11.96
N ALA A 126 -7.02 1.03 11.23
CA ALA A 126 -5.80 1.65 11.74
C ALA A 126 -5.98 3.09 12.26
N TYR A 127 -7.14 3.72 12.04
CA TYR A 127 -7.31 5.16 12.29
C TYR A 127 -8.12 5.51 13.55
N GLY A 128 -8.30 4.51 14.43
CA GLY A 128 -9.06 4.62 15.67
C GLY A 128 -8.60 5.69 16.66
N GLY A 129 -9.47 5.95 17.65
CA GLY A 129 -9.13 6.74 18.85
C GLY A 129 -8.58 5.90 20.01
N ASP A 130 -8.66 4.58 19.88
CA ASP A 130 -8.12 3.58 20.80
C ASP A 130 -7.49 2.42 20.00
N ASP A 131 -6.88 1.47 20.70
CA ASP A 131 -6.11 0.36 20.10
C ASP A 131 -6.98 -0.71 19.42
N TYR A 132 -8.31 -0.63 19.53
CA TYR A 132 -9.22 -1.70 19.12
C TYR A 132 -10.29 -1.26 18.11
N THR A 133 -10.58 0.05 18.04
CA THR A 133 -11.73 0.59 17.31
C THR A 133 -11.29 1.51 16.18
N GLY A 134 -11.26 0.97 14.96
CA GLY A 134 -11.05 1.77 13.76
C GLY A 134 -12.16 2.80 13.49
N LEU A 135 -11.90 3.72 12.56
CA LEU A 135 -12.93 4.66 12.13
C LEU A 135 -13.76 4.08 11.01
N PRO A 136 -15.09 4.18 11.06
CA PRO A 136 -15.91 3.73 9.96
C PRO A 136 -15.59 4.58 8.70
N PRO A 137 -15.53 4.01 7.49
CA PRO A 137 -15.15 4.75 6.28
C PRO A 137 -16.00 6.00 6.01
N ASN A 138 -17.22 6.09 6.53
CA ASN A 138 -18.08 7.26 6.40
C ASN A 138 -17.80 8.37 7.46
N ASP A 139 -16.82 8.21 8.34
CA ASP A 139 -16.41 9.25 9.30
C ASP A 139 -15.90 10.51 8.56
N LYS A 140 -16.21 11.69 9.12
CA LYS A 140 -15.82 12.99 8.55
C LYS A 140 -14.32 13.17 8.33
N ARG A 141 -13.47 12.42 9.05
CA ARG A 141 -12.02 12.42 8.87
C ARG A 141 -11.58 11.94 7.49
N TYR A 142 -12.38 11.13 6.82
CA TYR A 142 -12.09 10.67 5.46
C TYR A 142 -12.51 11.66 4.37
N TRP A 143 -13.34 12.67 4.67
CA TRP A 143 -13.84 13.61 3.67
C TRP A 143 -12.75 14.32 2.85
N PRO A 144 -11.60 14.74 3.42
CA PRO A 144 -10.52 15.34 2.63
C PRO A 144 -9.93 14.38 1.60
N VAL A 145 -9.97 13.07 1.87
CA VAL A 145 -9.56 12.04 0.90
C VAL A 145 -10.57 11.99 -0.23
N TYR A 146 -11.85 11.81 0.10
CA TYR A 146 -12.91 11.69 -0.90
C TYR A 146 -13.03 12.92 -1.80
N ILE A 147 -12.87 14.13 -1.25
CA ILE A 147 -12.97 15.36 -2.03
C ILE A 147 -11.81 15.54 -3.01
N LYS A 148 -10.66 14.87 -2.77
CA LYS A 148 -9.50 14.88 -3.67
C LYS A 148 -9.55 13.76 -4.70
N CYS A 149 -10.42 12.78 -4.54
CA CYS A 149 -10.61 11.64 -5.43
C CYS A 149 -11.86 11.84 -6.32
N VAL A 150 -11.87 12.93 -7.09
CA VAL A 150 -12.94 13.31 -8.04
C VAL A 150 -12.40 13.49 -9.45
#